data_AF-A0A7K1SA29-F1
#
_entry.id   AF-A0A7K1SA29-F1
#
_cell.length_a   1.000
_cell.length_b   1.000
_cell.length_c   1.000
_cell.angle_alpha   90.00
_cell.angle_beta   90.00
_cell.angle_gamma   90.00
#
_symmetry.space_group_name_H-M   'P 1'
#
loop_
_entity.id
_entity.type
_entity.pdbx_description
1 polymer ?
#
loop_
_entity_poly.entity_id
_entity_poly.type
_entity_poly.pdbx_seq_one_letter_code
_entity_poly.pdbx_strand_id
1 'polypeptide(L)'
;MKNETLVIRLIPVLLLSILVGCQPKTVAPITSLINKVWKANTVKEADLLVFTLGATNNIKPGYTNFRLDLSRADTVQLKDVDGRLTVGTWTVSTDNKRLILANLNPKPTNTGGSVEYYILAEPDGSSLKLERTAESRKTGNTIDQYELIPQ
;
A
#
# COMPACT_ATOMS: atom_id res chain seq x y z
N MET A 1 -13.15 -52.06 68.39
CA MET A 1 -13.71 -53.01 67.41
C MET A 1 -14.70 -52.26 66.53
N LYS A 2 -14.42 -52.27 65.22
CA LYS A 2 -15.31 -52.03 64.08
C LYS A 2 -15.75 -50.58 63.70
N ASN A 3 -14.90 -50.01 62.83
CA ASN A 3 -15.21 -49.46 61.50
C ASN A 3 -15.82 -48.05 61.39
N GLU A 4 -14.90 -47.10 61.17
CA GLU A 4 -15.08 -45.81 60.52
C GLU A 4 -15.39 -45.98 59.02
N THR A 5 -16.32 -45.19 58.44
CA THR A 5 -16.15 -44.62 57.09
C THR A 5 -17.09 -43.44 56.84
N LEU A 6 -16.57 -42.22 57.01
CA LEU A 6 -17.08 -40.98 56.42
C LEU A 6 -16.18 -40.68 55.22
N VAL A 7 -16.71 -40.76 53.99
CA VAL A 7 -15.95 -40.39 52.79
C VAL A 7 -16.53 -39.10 52.21
N ILE A 8 -15.94 -37.99 52.61
CA ILE A 8 -15.96 -36.72 51.87
C ILE A 8 -14.90 -36.85 50.77
N ARG A 9 -15.26 -36.64 49.50
CA ARG A 9 -14.28 -36.24 48.46
C ARG A 9 -14.82 -35.16 47.52
N LEU A 10 -14.36 -33.94 47.78
CA LEU A 10 -14.09 -32.86 46.83
C LEU A 10 -13.24 -33.39 45.67
N ILE A 11 -13.63 -33.17 44.41
CA ILE A 11 -12.72 -32.92 43.28
C ILE A 11 -13.45 -32.11 42.18
N PRO A 12 -13.10 -30.84 41.92
CA PRO A 12 -13.29 -30.22 40.61
C PRO A 12 -11.98 -30.33 39.82
N VAL A 13 -11.90 -31.24 38.83
CA VAL A 13 -10.76 -31.30 37.89
C VAL A 13 -11.05 -30.38 36.70
N LEU A 14 -10.49 -29.18 36.80
CA LEU A 14 -9.63 -28.54 35.80
C LEU A 14 -9.94 -28.82 34.31
N LEU A 15 -10.77 -27.98 33.72
CA LEU A 15 -10.89 -27.82 32.26
C LEU A 15 -9.98 -26.65 31.83
N LEU A 16 -8.69 -26.93 31.62
CA LEU A 16 -7.73 -25.95 31.09
C LEU A 16 -7.67 -26.07 29.56
N SER A 17 -8.58 -25.36 28.90
CA SER A 17 -8.67 -25.30 27.43
C SER A 17 -7.47 -24.53 26.86
N ILE A 18 -6.54 -25.29 26.27
CA ILE A 18 -5.64 -24.94 25.15
C ILE A 18 -5.83 -23.53 24.53
N LEU A 19 -5.04 -22.57 25.01
CA LEU A 19 -4.75 -21.33 24.28
C LEU A 19 -3.69 -21.65 23.21
N VAL A 20 -4.12 -22.16 22.05
CA VAL A 20 -3.26 -22.23 20.87
C VAL A 20 -3.05 -20.79 20.38
N GLY A 21 -1.95 -20.19 20.81
CA GLY A 21 -1.54 -18.86 20.38
C GLY A 21 -1.33 -18.83 18.87
N CYS A 22 -2.17 -18.06 18.17
CA CYS A 22 -1.94 -17.66 16.79
C CYS A 22 -0.64 -16.85 16.76
N GLN A 23 0.47 -17.43 16.32
CA GLN A 23 1.70 -16.66 16.15
C GLN A 23 1.46 -15.61 15.05
N PRO A 24 1.74 -14.32 15.31
CA PRO A 24 1.58 -13.29 14.29
C PRO A 24 2.50 -13.63 13.12
N LYS A 25 1.89 -13.83 11.93
CA LYS A 25 2.62 -14.11 10.70
C LYS A 25 3.50 -12.90 10.37
N THR A 26 4.81 -13.06 10.48
CA THR A 26 5.77 -12.02 10.06
C THR A 26 5.64 -11.83 8.55
N VAL A 27 5.15 -10.66 8.14
CA VAL A 27 5.06 -10.31 6.72
C VAL A 27 6.43 -9.79 6.30
N ALA A 28 7.04 -10.39 5.27
CA ALA A 28 8.31 -9.92 4.73
C ALA A 28 8.14 -8.50 4.18
N PRO A 29 9.05 -7.54 4.45
CA PRO A 29 8.93 -6.19 3.92
C PRO A 29 9.01 -6.17 2.38
N ILE A 30 8.02 -5.57 1.72
CA ILE A 30 8.01 -5.43 0.24
C ILE A 30 8.92 -4.31 -0.27
N THR A 31 9.54 -3.54 0.64
CA THR A 31 10.41 -2.39 0.33
C THR A 31 11.51 -2.75 -0.67
N SER A 32 12.12 -3.92 -0.55
CA SER A 32 13.17 -4.41 -1.48
C SER A 32 12.66 -4.75 -2.88
N LEU A 33 11.35 -4.91 -3.04
CA LEU A 33 10.71 -5.18 -4.34
C LEU A 33 10.30 -3.87 -5.03
N ILE A 34 9.97 -2.85 -4.24
CA ILE A 34 9.43 -1.58 -4.75
C ILE A 34 10.42 -0.41 -4.78
N ASN A 35 11.62 -0.53 -4.22
CA ASN A 35 12.66 0.51 -4.18
C ASN A 35 13.33 0.75 -5.55
N LYS A 36 12.53 1.16 -6.53
CA LYS A 36 12.92 1.38 -7.92
C LYS A 36 12.33 2.68 -8.44
N VAL A 37 12.69 3.02 -9.68
CA VAL A 37 11.98 4.03 -10.45
C VAL A 37 10.85 3.35 -11.20
N TRP A 38 9.63 3.86 -11.05
CA TRP A 38 8.44 3.34 -11.68
C TRP A 38 7.89 4.32 -12.72
N LYS A 39 7.38 3.79 -13.83
CA LYS A 39 6.64 4.52 -14.87
C LYS A 39 5.24 3.94 -15.03
N ALA A 40 4.30 4.76 -15.49
CA ALA A 40 2.94 4.29 -15.75
C ALA A 40 2.91 3.30 -16.94
N ASN A 41 2.28 2.14 -16.72
CA ASN A 41 1.89 1.21 -17.78
C ASN A 41 0.43 1.45 -18.18
N THR A 42 -0.48 1.42 -17.20
CA THR A 42 -1.88 1.80 -17.38
C THR A 42 -2.33 2.72 -16.25
N VAL A 43 -3.28 3.61 -16.54
CA VAL A 43 -3.90 4.48 -15.53
C VAL A 43 -5.40 4.55 -15.74
N LYS A 44 -6.16 4.40 -14.66
CA LYS A 44 -7.59 4.70 -14.61
C LYS A 44 -7.84 5.91 -13.71
N GLU A 45 -8.70 6.82 -14.17
CA GLU A 45 -9.27 7.89 -13.36
C GLU A 45 -10.71 7.48 -13.07
N ALA A 46 -11.02 7.16 -11.81
CA ALA A 46 -12.19 6.34 -11.45
C ALA A 46 -12.18 5.02 -12.24
N ASP A 47 -13.26 4.71 -12.96
CA ASP A 47 -13.37 3.46 -13.74
C ASP A 47 -12.90 3.60 -15.20
N LEU A 48 -12.54 4.80 -15.64
CA LEU A 48 -12.18 5.06 -17.04
C LEU A 48 -10.68 4.84 -17.27
N LEU A 49 -10.33 3.92 -18.18
CA LEU A 49 -8.96 3.75 -18.66
C LEU A 49 -8.56 4.97 -19.51
N VAL A 50 -7.73 5.84 -18.95
CA VAL A 50 -7.32 7.10 -19.59
C VAL A 50 -5.94 7.00 -20.24
N PHE A 51 -5.14 6.02 -19.85
CA PHE A 51 -3.78 5.84 -20.35
C PHE A 51 -3.39 4.35 -20.46
N THR A 52 -2.73 4.03 -21.55
CA THR A 52 -1.96 2.81 -21.79
C THR A 52 -0.66 3.18 -22.49
N LEU A 53 0.48 2.76 -21.94
CA LEU A 53 1.79 3.05 -22.49
C LEU A 53 1.90 2.49 -23.92
N GLY A 54 2.41 3.32 -24.84
CA GLY A 54 2.56 2.95 -26.25
C GLY A 54 1.28 3.06 -27.11
N ALA A 55 0.11 3.27 -26.50
CA ALA A 55 -1.11 3.55 -27.26
C ALA A 55 -1.05 4.97 -27.88
N THR A 56 -1.52 5.10 -29.12
CA THR A 56 -1.50 6.38 -29.86
C THR A 56 -2.63 7.32 -29.43
N ASN A 57 -3.74 6.80 -28.94
CA ASN A 57 -4.98 7.54 -28.70
C ASN A 57 -5.38 7.57 -27.20
N ASN A 58 -4.42 7.86 -26.33
CA ASN A 58 -4.70 8.00 -24.90
C ASN A 58 -5.55 9.24 -24.61
N ILE A 59 -6.54 9.12 -23.70
CA ILE A 59 -7.36 10.25 -23.23
C ILE A 59 -6.49 11.25 -22.46
N LYS A 60 -5.53 10.74 -21.67
CA LYS A 60 -4.58 11.53 -20.88
C LYS A 60 -3.13 11.14 -21.23
N PRO A 61 -2.59 11.61 -22.37
CA PRO A 61 -1.22 11.26 -22.79
C PRO A 61 -0.13 11.76 -21.83
N GLY A 62 -0.45 12.74 -20.96
CA GLY A 62 0.46 13.28 -19.94
C GLY A 62 1.05 12.24 -18.99
N TYR A 63 0.35 11.12 -18.76
CA TYR A 63 0.86 10.00 -17.95
C TYR A 63 2.11 9.34 -18.53
N THR A 64 2.45 9.59 -19.80
CA THR A 64 3.78 9.24 -20.36
C THR A 64 4.93 9.80 -19.52
N ASN A 65 4.71 10.96 -18.88
CA ASN A 65 5.66 11.62 -17.99
C ASN A 65 5.56 11.19 -16.53
N PHE A 66 4.54 10.40 -16.15
CA PHE A 66 4.34 9.99 -14.77
C PHE A 66 5.51 9.15 -14.30
N ARG A 67 6.12 9.54 -13.17
CA ARG A 67 7.21 8.79 -12.53
C ARG A 67 7.03 8.78 -11.03
N LEU A 68 7.25 7.62 -10.45
CA LEU A 68 7.33 7.42 -9.00
C LEU A 68 8.70 6.80 -8.69
N ASP A 69 9.62 7.61 -8.20
CA ASP A 69 10.95 7.19 -7.81
C ASP A 69 10.99 6.88 -6.31
N LEU A 70 11.12 5.59 -5.99
CA LEU A 70 11.29 5.06 -4.64
C LEU A 70 12.69 4.45 -4.45
N SER A 71 13.62 4.70 -5.38
CA SER A 71 14.93 4.05 -5.39
C SER A 71 15.81 4.40 -4.18
N ARG A 72 15.47 5.47 -3.47
CA ARG A 72 16.13 5.93 -2.25
C ARG A 72 15.25 5.62 -1.05
N ALA A 73 15.81 4.98 -0.02
CA ALA A 73 15.08 4.41 1.11
C ALA A 73 14.06 5.37 1.77
N ASP A 74 14.36 6.66 1.87
CA ASP A 74 13.53 7.64 2.56
C ASP A 74 13.20 8.87 1.70
N THR A 75 13.42 8.81 0.39
CA THR A 75 13.16 9.94 -0.51
C THR A 75 12.30 9.48 -1.67
N VAL A 76 11.18 10.17 -1.88
CA VAL A 76 10.34 9.98 -3.07
C VAL A 76 10.48 11.17 -4.00
N GLN A 77 10.53 10.89 -5.30
CA GLN A 77 10.23 11.87 -6.32
C GLN A 77 9.00 11.43 -7.09
N LEU A 78 7.94 12.24 -7.04
CA LEU A 78 6.70 12.03 -7.77
C LEU A 78 6.61 13.07 -8.88
N LYS A 79 6.73 12.62 -10.13
CA LYS A 79 6.35 13.40 -11.31
C LYS A 79 4.96 12.97 -11.74
N ASP A 80 3.99 13.86 -11.62
CA ASP A 80 2.58 13.54 -11.82
C ASP A 80 2.15 13.74 -13.29
N VAL A 81 0.85 13.55 -13.60
CA VAL A 81 0.27 13.68 -14.95
C VAL A 81 0.51 15.05 -15.61
N ASP A 82 0.62 16.11 -14.80
CA ASP A 82 0.92 17.48 -15.27
C ASP A 82 2.43 17.73 -15.47
N GLY A 83 3.26 16.71 -15.24
CA GLY A 83 4.71 16.76 -15.39
C GLY A 83 5.41 17.52 -14.26
N ARG A 84 4.67 18.02 -13.25
CA ARG A 84 5.27 18.69 -12.09
C ARG A 84 5.92 17.66 -11.17
N LEU A 85 7.13 18.00 -10.75
CA LEU A 85 7.89 17.21 -9.79
C LEU A 85 7.55 17.68 -8.37
N THR A 86 7.29 16.72 -7.51
CA THR A 86 7.15 16.89 -6.07
C THR A 86 8.07 15.91 -5.37
N VAL A 87 8.79 16.36 -4.36
CA VAL A 87 9.77 15.57 -3.60
C VAL A 87 9.31 15.46 -2.15
N GLY A 88 9.54 14.32 -1.51
CA GLY A 88 9.22 14.12 -0.10
C GLY A 88 9.87 12.85 0.45
N THR A 89 9.23 12.27 1.46
CA THR A 89 9.61 10.97 2.05
C THR A 89 8.57 9.91 1.72
N TRP A 90 8.95 8.64 1.75
CA TRP A 90 7.98 7.54 1.61
C TRP A 90 8.19 6.44 2.64
N THR A 91 7.11 5.74 2.96
CA THR A 91 7.13 4.53 3.79
C THR A 91 6.09 3.53 3.30
N VAL A 92 6.23 2.28 3.69
CA VAL A 92 5.21 1.24 3.52
C VAL A 92 4.62 0.92 4.89
N SER A 93 3.30 0.75 4.96
CA SER A 93 2.63 0.35 6.19
C SER A 93 3.11 -1.03 6.66
N THR A 94 3.01 -1.30 7.96
CA THR A 94 3.51 -2.54 8.58
C THR A 94 2.84 -3.82 8.07
N ASP A 95 1.65 -3.71 7.46
CA ASP A 95 0.90 -4.78 6.81
C ASP A 95 1.17 -4.90 5.30
N ASN A 96 2.09 -4.10 4.76
CA ASN A 96 2.40 -3.98 3.33
C ASN A 96 1.20 -3.61 2.43
N LYS A 97 0.14 -3.02 2.98
CA LYS A 97 -1.07 -2.66 2.22
C LYS A 97 -1.10 -1.23 1.73
N ARG A 98 -0.23 -0.36 2.25
CA ARG A 98 -0.25 1.07 1.93
C ARG A 98 1.14 1.60 1.63
N LEU A 99 1.24 2.40 0.58
CA LEU A 99 2.39 3.25 0.29
C LEU A 99 2.03 4.67 0.70
N ILE A 100 2.82 5.27 1.58
CA ILE A 100 2.56 6.60 2.14
C ILE A 100 3.66 7.52 1.67
N LEU A 101 3.30 8.58 0.93
CA LEU A 101 4.20 9.66 0.54
C LEU A 101 3.90 10.86 1.44
N ALA A 102 4.91 11.40 2.12
CA ALA A 102 4.75 12.49 3.09
C ALA A 102 5.74 13.61 2.84
N ASN A 103 5.52 14.76 3.50
CA ASN A 103 6.40 15.94 3.40
C ASN A 103 6.62 16.41 1.95
N LEU A 104 5.60 16.24 1.12
CA LEU A 104 5.66 16.52 -0.31
C LEU A 104 5.77 18.02 -0.59
N ASN A 105 6.80 18.42 -1.33
CA ASN A 105 7.09 19.79 -1.75
C ASN A 105 7.47 19.87 -3.25
N PRO A 106 6.79 20.70 -4.06
CA PRO A 106 5.59 21.48 -3.75
C PRO A 106 4.42 20.61 -3.32
N LYS A 107 3.68 21.08 -2.30
CA LYS A 107 2.53 20.38 -1.73
C LYS A 107 1.41 20.21 -2.77
N PRO A 108 0.95 18.97 -3.05
CA PRO A 108 -0.21 18.76 -3.88
C PRO A 108 -1.46 19.40 -3.25
N THR A 109 -2.32 19.99 -4.08
CA THR A 109 -3.50 20.74 -3.63
C THR A 109 -4.41 19.89 -2.73
N ASN A 110 -4.81 20.44 -1.57
CA ASN A 110 -5.72 19.81 -0.60
C ASN A 110 -5.26 18.47 -0.01
N THR A 111 -3.95 18.18 -0.03
CA THR A 111 -3.42 16.89 0.47
C THR A 111 -2.74 16.96 1.84
N GLY A 112 -2.62 18.14 2.44
CA GLY A 112 -1.77 18.29 3.63
C GLY A 112 -0.26 18.15 3.36
N GLY A 113 0.18 17.82 2.14
CA GLY A 113 1.56 17.43 1.84
C GLY A 113 1.76 15.90 1.90
N SER A 114 0.68 15.13 1.86
CA SER A 114 0.70 13.67 1.92
C SER A 114 -0.16 13.04 0.82
N VAL A 115 0.34 12.02 0.14
CA VAL A 115 -0.45 11.21 -0.80
C VAL A 115 -0.27 9.75 -0.40
N GLU A 116 -1.38 9.05 -0.20
CA GLU A 116 -1.37 7.65 0.20
C GLU A 116 -2.05 6.79 -0.86
N TYR A 117 -1.53 5.58 -1.03
CA TYR A 117 -2.03 4.58 -1.96
C TYR A 117 -2.30 3.26 -1.24
N TYR A 118 -3.37 2.57 -1.61
CA TYR A 118 -3.49 1.14 -1.43
C TYR A 118 -2.59 0.41 -2.42
N ILE A 119 -1.96 -0.66 -1.95
CA ILE A 119 -1.21 -1.61 -2.76
C ILE A 119 -2.16 -2.76 -3.09
N LEU A 120 -2.66 -2.77 -4.33
CA LEU A 120 -3.78 -3.64 -4.75
C LEU A 120 -3.40 -5.12 -4.87
N ALA A 121 -2.12 -5.40 -5.11
CA ALA A 121 -1.57 -6.75 -5.20
C ALA A 121 -0.16 -6.77 -4.63
N GLU A 122 0.27 -7.90 -4.07
CA GLU A 122 1.64 -8.07 -3.56
C GLU A 122 2.64 -7.84 -4.71
N PRO A 123 3.54 -6.85 -4.61
CA PRO A 123 4.49 -6.57 -5.67
C PRO A 123 5.46 -7.72 -5.86
N ASP A 124 5.79 -8.04 -7.10
CA ASP A 124 6.82 -9.03 -7.47
C ASP A 124 8.12 -8.37 -7.98
N GLY A 125 8.18 -7.03 -7.94
CA GLY A 125 9.27 -6.22 -8.45
C GLY A 125 9.26 -5.99 -9.96
N SER A 126 8.30 -6.58 -10.70
CA SER A 126 8.04 -6.34 -12.12
C SER A 126 6.79 -5.47 -12.35
N SER A 127 5.86 -5.47 -11.39
CA SER A 127 4.70 -4.60 -11.39
C SER A 127 4.41 -4.04 -9.99
N LEU A 128 3.83 -2.83 -9.97
CA LEU A 128 3.33 -2.20 -8.76
C LEU A 128 1.95 -1.62 -9.05
N LYS A 129 0.92 -2.16 -8.40
CA LYS A 129 -0.48 -1.76 -8.60
C LYS A 129 -0.94 -0.91 -7.42
N LEU A 130 -1.28 0.34 -7.70
CA LEU A 130 -1.63 1.34 -6.70
C LEU A 130 -3.03 1.90 -6.95
N GLU A 131 -3.74 2.21 -5.89
CA GLU A 131 -4.96 3.02 -5.93
C GLU A 131 -4.83 4.14 -4.90
N ARG A 132 -5.16 5.38 -5.27
CA ARG A 132 -5.18 6.46 -4.30
C ARG A 132 -6.23 6.25 -3.21
N THR A 133 -5.89 6.56 -1.96
CA THR A 133 -6.87 6.50 -0.85
C THR A 133 -7.84 7.68 -0.80
N ALA A 134 -7.54 8.75 -1.54
CA ALA A 134 -8.34 9.97 -1.60
C ALA A 134 -8.35 10.56 -3.01
N GLU A 135 -9.34 11.41 -3.31
CA GLU A 135 -9.51 11.99 -4.64
C GLU A 135 -8.36 12.94 -5.05
N SER A 136 -8.00 12.92 -6.33
CA SER A 136 -7.02 13.83 -6.90
C SER A 136 -7.70 15.03 -7.58
N ARG A 137 -7.36 16.24 -7.12
CA ARG A 137 -7.84 17.49 -7.76
C ARG A 137 -7.37 17.62 -9.21
N LYS A 138 -6.26 16.98 -9.58
CA LYS A 138 -5.69 17.04 -10.94
C LYS A 138 -6.47 16.19 -11.96
N THR A 139 -7.20 15.20 -11.49
CA THR A 139 -7.95 14.24 -12.31
C THR A 139 -9.46 14.42 -12.19
N GLY A 140 -9.90 15.64 -11.83
CA GLY A 140 -11.32 15.97 -11.71
C GLY A 140 -11.99 15.40 -10.45
N ASN A 141 -11.21 15.24 -9.36
CA ASN A 141 -11.64 14.64 -8.10
C ASN A 141 -11.97 13.15 -8.23
N THR A 142 -11.16 12.41 -9.00
CA THR A 142 -11.33 10.96 -9.12
C THR A 142 -10.36 10.21 -8.21
N ILE A 143 -10.71 8.96 -7.88
CA ILE A 143 -9.80 7.99 -7.28
C ILE A 143 -9.03 7.34 -8.42
N ASP A 144 -7.72 7.57 -8.44
CA ASP A 144 -6.86 7.13 -9.53
C ASP A 144 -6.24 5.77 -9.22
N GLN A 145 -6.24 4.88 -10.20
CA GLN A 145 -5.56 3.58 -10.16
C GLN A 145 -4.41 3.55 -11.16
N TYR A 146 -3.27 3.00 -10.74
CA TYR A 146 -2.06 2.92 -11.52
C TYR A 146 -1.56 1.48 -11.56
N GLU A 147 -1.30 0.97 -12.76
CA GLU A 147 -0.40 -0.16 -12.94
C GLU A 147 0.94 0.39 -13.40
N LEU A 148 1.95 0.21 -12.56
CA LEU A 148 3.29 0.71 -12.80
C LEU A 148 4.23 -0.44 -13.15
N ILE A 149 5.20 -0.15 -14.01
CA ILE A 149 6.31 -1.04 -14.37
C ILE A 149 7.64 -0.33 -14.09
N PRO A 150 8.74 -1.08 -13.87
CA PRO A 150 10.06 -0.49 -13.73
C PRO A 150 10.39 0.40 -14.94
N GLN A 151 11.00 1.56 -14.66
CA GLN A 151 11.44 2.47 -15.70
C GLN A 151 12.61 1.87 -16.50
#